data_AF-A0A7D5P7N1-F1
#
_entry.id   AF-A0A7D5P7N1-F1
#
_cell.length_a   1.000
_cell.length_b   1.000
_cell.length_c   1.000
_cell.angle_alpha   90.00
_cell.angle_beta   90.00
_cell.angle_gamma   90.00
#
_symmetry.space_group_name_H-M   'P 1'
#
loop_
_entity.id
_entity.type
_entity.pdbx_description
1 polymer ?
#
loop_
_entity_poly.entity_id
_entity_poly.type
_entity_poly.pdbx_seq_one_letter_code
_entity_poly.pdbx_strand_id
1 'polypeptide(L)'
;MRGTPLTSVDRSRGIGDRLGLAADDRVVEGALWAVVVASVTLDVFTTWLGLSMGLSEGNPVMRWAIGGLGIAALGAAKLLVVCGAGALRTLRPRYGTAIALGLALPWTVTVLVNAVALATV
;
A
#
# COMPACT_ATOMS: atom_id res chain seq x y z
N MET A 1 -37.61 34.45 31.51
CA MET A 1 -37.03 33.15 31.11
C MET A 1 -36.88 33.13 29.59
N ARG A 2 -35.68 33.41 29.07
CA ARG A 2 -35.38 33.38 27.62
C ARG A 2 -34.46 32.19 27.36
N GLY A 3 -34.89 31.30 26.45
CA GLY A 3 -34.22 30.05 26.11
C GLY A 3 -32.84 30.28 25.48
N THR A 4 -31.89 29.47 25.90
CA THR A 4 -30.51 29.42 25.44
C THR A 4 -30.40 28.69 24.09
N PRO A 5 -29.87 29.31 23.01
CA PRO A 5 -29.66 28.67 21.72
C PRO A 5 -28.26 28.04 21.63
N LEU A 6 -27.84 27.26 22.63
CA LEU A 6 -26.46 26.72 22.70
C LEU A 6 -26.29 25.33 22.07
N THR A 7 -27.35 24.69 21.59
CA THR A 7 -27.30 23.31 21.08
C THR A 7 -27.05 23.19 19.57
N SER A 8 -27.29 24.26 18.80
CA SER A 8 -27.18 24.25 17.34
C SER A 8 -25.74 24.50 16.86
N VAL A 9 -25.06 25.49 17.44
CA VAL A 9 -23.71 25.89 17.02
C VAL A 9 -22.67 24.80 17.35
N ASP A 10 -22.78 24.17 18.52
CA ASP A 10 -21.86 23.13 18.96
C ASP A 10 -21.98 21.84 18.12
N ARG A 11 -23.21 21.51 17.70
CA ARG A 11 -23.48 20.38 16.81
C ARG A 11 -22.92 20.60 15.40
N SER A 12 -23.09 21.81 14.85
CA SER A 12 -22.57 22.15 13.51
C SER A 12 -21.03 22.11 13.47
N ARG A 13 -20.38 22.54 14.56
CA ARG A 13 -18.91 22.48 14.70
C ARG A 13 -18.40 21.04 14.73
N GLY A 14 -19.03 20.18 15.54
CA GLY A 14 -18.66 18.76 15.63
C GLY A 14 -18.92 17.94 14.35
N ILE A 15 -19.90 18.33 13.51
CA ILE A 15 -20.09 17.70 12.19
C ILE A 15 -18.96 18.11 11.24
N GLY A 16 -18.57 19.39 11.24
CA GLY A 16 -17.46 19.91 10.42
C GLY A 16 -16.14 19.18 10.71
N ASP A 17 -15.78 19.05 11.99
CA ASP A 17 -14.51 18.39 12.38
C ASP A 17 -14.47 16.91 11.97
N ARG A 18 -15.60 16.20 12.10
CA ARG A 18 -15.71 14.79 11.67
C ARG A 18 -15.61 14.63 10.16
N LEU A 19 -16.19 15.55 9.40
CA LEU A 19 -16.09 15.56 7.94
C LEU A 19 -14.66 15.86 7.49
N GLY A 20 -13.97 16.78 8.16
CA GLY A 20 -12.55 17.07 7.92
C GLY A 20 -11.66 15.85 8.16
N LEU A 21 -11.75 15.22 9.34
CA LEU A 21 -10.99 14.00 9.65
C LEU A 21 -11.27 12.85 8.67
N ALA A 22 -12.52 12.69 8.25
CA ALA A 22 -12.89 11.66 7.27
C ALA A 22 -12.42 11.98 5.85
N ALA A 23 -12.19 13.26 5.51
CA ALA A 23 -11.59 13.66 4.26
C ALA A 23 -10.07 13.42 4.29
N ASP A 24 -9.41 13.83 5.37
CA ASP A 24 -7.97 13.59 5.58
C ASP A 24 -7.65 12.09 5.55
N ASP A 25 -8.44 11.26 6.22
CA ASP A 25 -8.25 9.80 6.23
C ASP A 25 -8.34 9.20 4.80
N ARG A 26 -9.28 9.67 3.97
CA ARG A 26 -9.38 9.22 2.57
C ARG A 26 -8.21 9.68 1.71
N VAL A 27 -7.71 10.89 1.93
CA VAL A 27 -6.54 11.42 1.22
C VAL A 27 -5.31 10.60 1.58
N VAL A 28 -5.10 10.34 2.88
CA VAL A 28 -3.99 9.50 3.38
C VAL A 28 -4.11 8.08 2.82
N GLU A 29 -5.30 7.49 2.85
CA GLU A 29 -5.53 6.15 2.29
C GLU A 29 -5.19 6.11 0.78
N GLY A 30 -5.66 7.09 0.01
CA GLY A 30 -5.36 7.19 -1.42
C GLY A 30 -3.86 7.33 -1.71
N ALA A 31 -3.17 8.15 -0.93
CA ALA A 31 -1.72 8.29 -1.02
C ALA A 31 -0.99 6.97 -0.69
N LEU A 32 -1.44 6.24 0.32
CA LEU A 32 -0.89 4.93 0.66
C LEU A 32 -1.11 3.91 -0.47
N TRP A 33 -2.29 3.89 -1.10
CA TRP A 33 -2.51 3.04 -2.28
C TRP A 33 -1.62 3.42 -3.46
N ALA A 34 -1.35 4.71 -3.68
CA ALA A 34 -0.39 5.15 -4.69
C ALA A 34 1.03 4.65 -4.36
N VAL A 35 1.45 4.71 -3.09
CA VAL A 35 2.71 4.13 -2.63
C VAL A 35 2.74 2.62 -2.87
N VAL A 36 1.66 1.89 -2.54
CA VAL A 36 1.55 0.44 -2.80
C VAL A 36 1.77 0.13 -4.27
N VAL A 37 1.11 0.84 -5.19
CA VAL A 37 1.26 0.64 -6.64
C VAL A 37 2.68 0.98 -7.11
N ALA A 38 3.24 2.08 -6.63
CA ALA A 38 4.62 2.47 -6.94
C ALA A 38 5.61 1.41 -6.43
N SER A 39 5.47 0.94 -5.19
CA SER A 39 6.33 -0.10 -4.62
C SER A 39 6.21 -1.43 -5.37
N VAL A 40 5.01 -1.84 -5.78
CA VAL A 40 4.82 -3.03 -6.63
C VAL A 40 5.59 -2.91 -7.93
N THR A 41 5.47 -1.75 -8.59
CA THR A 41 6.10 -1.49 -9.88
C THR A 41 7.62 -1.47 -9.75
N LEU A 42 8.14 -0.72 -8.77
CA LEU A 42 9.59 -0.66 -8.51
C LEU A 42 10.15 -2.02 -8.10
N ASP A 43 9.45 -2.80 -7.29
CA ASP A 43 9.93 -4.10 -6.85
C ASP A 43 10.07 -5.06 -8.04
N VAL A 44 9.05 -5.15 -8.90
CA VAL A 44 9.13 -5.97 -10.13
C VAL A 44 10.27 -5.50 -11.03
N PHE A 45 10.41 -4.19 -11.21
CA PHE A 45 11.45 -3.62 -12.06
C PHE A 45 12.86 -3.88 -11.52
N THR A 46 13.09 -3.64 -10.23
CA THR A 46 14.38 -3.83 -9.56
C THR A 46 14.77 -5.31 -9.51
N THR A 47 13.82 -6.21 -9.25
CA THR A 47 14.07 -7.67 -9.32
C THR A 47 14.44 -8.09 -10.74
N TRP A 48 13.67 -7.66 -11.75
CA TRP A 48 13.98 -7.97 -13.14
C TRP A 48 15.38 -7.47 -13.54
N LEU A 49 15.70 -6.24 -13.16
CA LEU A 49 16.99 -5.63 -13.45
C LEU A 49 18.13 -6.38 -12.74
N GLY A 50 17.97 -6.72 -11.46
CA GLY A 50 18.95 -7.51 -10.72
C GLY A 50 19.20 -8.88 -11.35
N LEU A 51 18.13 -9.60 -11.73
CA LEU A 51 18.24 -10.88 -12.43
C LEU A 51 18.97 -10.73 -13.78
N SER A 52 18.72 -9.63 -14.51
CA SER A 52 19.42 -9.35 -15.79
C SER A 52 20.91 -9.06 -15.60
N MET A 53 21.31 -8.57 -14.42
CA MET A 53 22.70 -8.35 -14.02
C MET A 53 23.36 -9.60 -13.41
N GLY A 54 22.64 -10.73 -13.33
CA GLY A 54 23.15 -12.00 -12.80
C GLY A 54 23.01 -12.16 -11.28
N LEU A 55 22.29 -11.26 -10.58
CA LEU A 55 21.91 -11.49 -9.20
C LEU A 55 20.92 -12.66 -9.10
N SER A 56 20.95 -13.38 -7.98
CA SER A 56 19.92 -14.37 -7.65
C SER A 56 18.83 -13.72 -6.80
N GLU A 57 17.59 -14.10 -7.07
CA GLU A 57 16.48 -13.85 -6.16
C GLU A 57 16.78 -14.45 -4.77
N GLY A 58 16.60 -13.65 -3.72
CA GLY A 58 16.92 -14.01 -2.34
C GLY A 58 15.83 -14.85 -1.68
N ASN A 59 14.58 -14.68 -2.13
CA ASN A 59 13.46 -15.48 -1.63
C ASN A 59 13.43 -16.86 -2.32
N PRO A 60 13.65 -17.98 -1.60
CA PRO A 60 13.75 -19.30 -2.23
C PRO A 60 12.44 -19.75 -2.91
N VAL A 61 11.29 -19.36 -2.37
CA VAL A 61 9.97 -19.64 -2.96
C VAL A 61 9.80 -18.85 -4.25
N MET A 62 10.13 -17.56 -4.23
CA MET A 62 10.02 -16.71 -5.41
C MET A 62 11.03 -17.13 -6.49
N ARG A 63 12.24 -17.52 -6.10
CA ARG A 63 13.26 -18.06 -7.01
C ARG A 63 12.77 -19.31 -7.73
N TRP A 64 12.15 -20.24 -7.00
CA TRP A 64 11.54 -21.43 -7.60
C TRP A 64 10.40 -21.06 -8.57
N ALA A 65 9.51 -20.15 -8.17
CA ALA A 65 8.39 -19.71 -8.99
C ALA A 65 8.85 -18.99 -10.27
N ILE A 66 9.86 -18.11 -10.17
CA ILE A 66 10.49 -17.43 -11.31
C ILE A 66 11.19 -18.44 -12.22
N GLY A 67 11.81 -19.49 -11.68
CA GLY A 67 12.42 -20.55 -12.48
C GLY A 67 11.43 -21.29 -13.39
N GLY A 68 10.14 -21.40 -12.99
CA GLY A 68 9.10 -22.05 -13.80
C GLY A 68 8.30 -21.09 -14.68
N LEU A 69 7.91 -19.92 -14.15
CA LEU A 69 6.95 -18.99 -14.78
C LEU A 69 7.61 -17.65 -15.19
N GLY A 70 8.91 -17.50 -14.99
CA GLY A 70 9.63 -16.25 -15.22
C GLY A 70 9.19 -15.12 -14.29
N ILE A 71 9.51 -13.88 -14.67
CA ILE A 71 9.16 -12.69 -13.89
C ILE A 71 7.64 -12.50 -13.70
N ALA A 72 6.83 -13.12 -14.55
CA ALA A 72 5.38 -13.11 -14.44
C ALA A 72 4.89 -13.72 -13.11
N ALA A 73 5.65 -14.65 -12.51
CA ALA A 73 5.37 -15.20 -11.18
C ALA A 73 5.27 -14.11 -10.11
N LEU A 74 6.24 -13.18 -10.11
CA LEU A 74 6.32 -12.09 -9.15
C LEU A 74 5.15 -11.11 -9.34
N GLY A 75 4.84 -10.77 -10.59
CA GLY A 75 3.69 -9.93 -10.93
C GLY A 75 2.37 -10.55 -10.46
N ALA A 76 2.17 -11.85 -10.72
CA ALA A 76 0.98 -12.57 -10.30
C ALA A 76 0.85 -12.62 -8.76
N ALA A 77 1.95 -12.90 -8.05
CA ALA A 77 1.96 -12.91 -6.59
C ALA A 77 1.57 -11.54 -6.00
N LYS A 78 2.11 -10.45 -6.55
CA LYS A 78 1.75 -9.09 -6.11
C LYS A 78 0.30 -8.76 -6.40
N LEU A 79 -0.20 -9.10 -7.60
CA LEU A 79 -1.58 -8.88 -7.97
C LEU A 79 -2.54 -9.61 -7.02
N LEU A 80 -2.24 -10.87 -6.66
CA LEU A 80 -3.05 -11.61 -5.69
C LEU A 80 -3.15 -10.88 -4.34
N VAL A 81 -2.03 -10.35 -3.84
CA VAL A 81 -2.00 -9.60 -2.58
C VAL A 81 -2.75 -8.27 -2.70
N VAL A 82 -2.53 -7.50 -3.77
CA VAL A 82 -3.24 -6.22 -4.00
C VAL A 82 -4.75 -6.44 -4.14
N CYS A 83 -5.17 -7.43 -4.92
CA CYS A 83 -6.59 -7.78 -5.09
C CYS A 83 -7.21 -8.25 -3.78
N GLY A 84 -6.52 -9.10 -3.01
CA GLY A 84 -6.99 -9.54 -1.70
C GLY A 84 -7.13 -8.39 -0.71
N ALA A 85 -6.14 -7.49 -0.66
CA ALA A 85 -6.18 -6.30 0.17
C ALA A 85 -7.29 -5.33 -0.26
N GLY A 86 -7.48 -5.13 -1.56
CA GLY A 86 -8.58 -4.34 -2.12
C GLY A 86 -9.95 -4.92 -1.80
N ALA A 87 -10.11 -6.25 -1.89
CA ALA A 87 -11.34 -6.94 -1.50
C ALA A 87 -11.62 -6.76 0.01
N LEU A 88 -10.59 -6.94 0.85
CA LEU A 88 -10.70 -6.73 2.30
C LEU A 88 -11.06 -5.27 2.62
N ARG A 89 -10.47 -4.31 1.90
CA ARG A 89 -10.79 -2.88 2.01
C ARG A 89 -12.25 -2.58 1.65
N THR A 90 -12.79 -3.23 0.61
CA THR A 90 -14.19 -3.07 0.22
C THR A 90 -15.13 -3.69 1.25
N LEU A 91 -14.80 -4.86 1.80
CA LEU A 91 -15.60 -5.53 2.84
C LEU A 91 -15.54 -4.81 4.19
N ARG A 92 -14.40 -4.18 4.50
CA ARG A 92 -14.14 -3.53 5.80
C ARG A 92 -13.59 -2.11 5.60
N PRO A 93 -14.42 -1.18 5.11
CA PRO A 93 -13.97 0.18 4.77
C PRO A 93 -13.40 0.95 5.95
N ARG A 94 -13.81 0.61 7.18
CA ARG A 94 -13.30 1.21 8.42
C ARG A 94 -11.79 0.98 8.64
N TYR A 95 -11.20 -0.07 8.06
CA TYR A 95 -9.78 -0.38 8.23
C TYR A 95 -8.93 0.01 7.01
N GLY A 96 -9.46 0.86 6.12
CA GLY A 96 -8.84 1.08 4.82
C GLY A 96 -7.42 1.61 4.88
N THR A 97 -7.23 2.67 5.66
CA THR A 97 -5.91 3.26 5.91
C THR A 97 -4.95 2.24 6.52
N ALA A 98 -5.41 1.42 7.48
CA ALA A 98 -4.57 0.39 8.10
C ALA A 98 -4.17 -0.73 7.11
N ILE A 99 -5.09 -1.14 6.24
CA ILE A 99 -4.82 -2.12 5.18
C ILE A 99 -3.77 -1.56 4.21
N ALA A 100 -3.98 -0.34 3.71
CA ALA A 100 -3.05 0.31 2.78
C ALA A 100 -1.67 0.51 3.41
N LEU A 101 -1.61 0.93 4.67
CA LEU A 101 -0.38 1.10 5.44
C LEU A 101 0.37 -0.22 5.62
N GLY A 102 -0.37 -1.29 5.95
CA GLY A 102 0.17 -2.64 6.13
C GLY A 102 0.79 -3.22 4.87
N LEU A 103 0.37 -2.78 3.68
CA LEU A 103 1.04 -3.11 2.41
C LEU A 103 2.19 -2.15 2.11
N ALA A 104 1.94 -0.84 2.23
CA ALA A 104 2.88 0.20 1.81
C ALA A 104 4.22 0.10 2.54
N LEU A 105 4.21 -0.07 3.87
CA LEU A 105 5.42 -0.09 4.69
C LEU A 105 6.37 -1.24 4.32
N PRO A 106 5.97 -2.52 4.39
CA PRO A 106 6.89 -3.62 4.09
C PRO A 106 7.34 -3.59 2.62
N TRP A 107 6.47 -3.22 1.67
CA TRP A 107 6.86 -3.17 0.26
C TRP A 107 7.81 -2.03 -0.07
N THR A 108 7.66 -0.89 0.58
CA THR A 108 8.65 0.20 0.46
C THR A 108 10.02 -0.24 0.98
N VAL A 109 10.06 -0.95 2.11
CA VAL A 109 11.31 -1.54 2.63
C VAL A 109 11.91 -2.54 1.64
N THR A 110 11.09 -3.37 1.02
CA THR A 110 11.56 -4.37 0.04
C THR A 110 12.21 -3.69 -1.17
N VAL A 111 11.55 -2.65 -1.71
CA VAL A 111 12.10 -1.84 -2.80
C VAL A 111 13.43 -1.18 -2.42
N LEU A 112 13.54 -0.64 -1.21
CA LEU A 112 14.79 -0.03 -0.72
C LEU A 112 15.92 -1.07 -0.66
N VAL A 113 15.63 -2.29 -0.17
CA VAL A 113 16.61 -3.38 -0.14
C VAL A 113 17.06 -3.75 -1.56
N ASN A 114 16.15 -3.89 -2.51
CA ASN A 114 16.51 -4.21 -3.89
C ASN A 114 17.32 -3.08 -4.54
N ALA A 115 16.97 -1.82 -4.28
CA ALA A 115 17.69 -0.67 -4.79
C ALA A 115 19.12 -0.59 -4.23
N VAL A 116 19.29 -0.86 -2.93
CA VAL A 116 20.61 -0.94 -2.30
C VAL A 116 21.43 -2.08 -2.91
N ALA A 117 20.84 -3.28 -3.05
CA ALA A 117 21.51 -4.42 -3.66
C ALA A 117 22.00 -4.08 -5.07
N LEU A 118 21.15 -3.45 -5.89
CA LEU A 118 21.50 -3.02 -7.24
C LEU A 118 22.61 -1.96 -7.26
N ALA A 119 22.60 -1.02 -6.31
CA ALA A 119 23.63 0.03 -6.21
C ALA A 119 25.00 -0.51 -5.76
N THR A 120 25.07 -1.73 -5.24
CA THR A 120 26.30 -2.38 -4.76
C THR A 120 26.90 -3.40 -5.73
N VAL A 121 26.32 -3.53 -6.93
CA VAL A 121 26.76 -4.45 -8.00
C VAL A 121 27.65 -3.76 -9.01
#